data_AF-A0AAD8YAV7-F1
#
_entry.id   AF-A0AAD8YAV7-F1
#
_cell.length_a   1.000
_cell.length_b   1.000
_cell.length_c   1.000
_cell.angle_alpha   90.00
_cell.angle_beta   90.00
_cell.angle_gamma   90.00
#
_symmetry.space_group_name_H-M   'P 1'
#
loop_
_entity.id
_entity.type
_entity.pdbx_description
1 polymer ?
#
loop_
_entity_poly.entity_id
_entity_poly.type
_entity_poly.pdbx_seq_one_letter_code
_entity_poly.pdbx_strand_id
1 'polypeptide(L)'
;MMHRRAAQKAAAAVAVIFLVINAFVSFNSYDVDYDPTEISRRLDGTQRTIRARIIDSLRERRGIKPGDPDFQRLFLARLEDLQAQSELPTARRTAQRTLDNTKQIWMRSDKERENELVEAHKSNVMNNEGVWRNVEPLSVCGRPTNVGSRADLALLEHARVDKTCPGANSNKLLLLQGQQTYGQTGNNLIEIQHALQYARDHDVTLGIMDDSWPLRVLLPMFMAIRDKDKSEWQNKFEKEFCVKIFNNESELTEWDIVQWDNLATLGEGRGLKGMDVDYLTSKKMFVYVSQAPLLEYIAHQSKILQKLYRNYNTGTGTTSRTWESVRNMCSGIDAIFGEDSNKVVYSVLHSRSLEGQSGVKLMQRMSQSSGCHPTAALDMEPEYIKAILRPLGMLKFPILVITDGQNFDVIRRLVNDEEIGPQLRLVPGNATWLGGDVTLAVMSNVFIGNPASTLSGFITKSRLALGFGHSYSFRAKNDGEWANTCGDTCVYDRKIMGSMS
;
A
#
# COMPACT_ATOMS: atom_id res chain seq x y z
N MET A 1 -6.32 -28.86 43.50
CA MET A 1 -5.95 -28.57 42.09
C MET A 1 -4.58 -29.12 41.67
N MET A 2 -3.62 -29.37 42.56
CA MET A 2 -2.29 -29.89 42.17
C MET A 2 -2.27 -31.35 41.67
N HIS A 3 -3.13 -32.25 42.18
CA HIS A 3 -3.15 -33.65 41.73
C HIS A 3 -3.69 -33.87 40.31
N ARG A 4 -4.51 -32.95 39.76
CA ARG A 4 -5.00 -33.04 38.37
C ARG A 4 -3.90 -32.74 37.33
N ARG A 5 -2.94 -31.87 37.66
CA ARG A 5 -1.81 -31.54 36.75
C ARG A 5 -0.76 -32.65 36.68
N ALA A 6 -0.55 -33.41 37.76
CA ALA A 6 0.33 -34.57 37.76
C ALA A 6 -0.25 -35.73 36.94
N ALA A 7 -1.56 -35.99 37.07
CA ALA A 7 -2.25 -36.99 36.26
C ALA A 7 -2.28 -36.64 34.77
N GLN A 8 -2.44 -35.35 34.40
CA GLN A 8 -2.37 -34.91 33.00
C GLN A 8 -0.97 -35.03 32.39
N LYS A 9 0.10 -34.80 33.16
CA LYS A 9 1.48 -35.00 32.69
C LYS A 9 1.84 -36.47 32.54
N ALA A 10 1.35 -37.34 33.43
CA ALA A 10 1.51 -38.79 33.31
C ALA A 10 0.73 -39.35 32.11
N ALA A 11 -0.50 -38.88 31.87
CA ALA A 11 -1.29 -39.27 30.70
C ALA A 11 -0.64 -38.83 29.37
N ALA A 12 -0.04 -37.63 29.32
CA ALA A 12 0.68 -37.15 28.15
C ALA A 12 1.98 -37.95 27.90
N ALA A 13 2.73 -38.31 28.95
CA ALA A 13 3.92 -39.15 28.83
C ALA A 13 3.59 -40.58 28.35
N VAL A 14 2.50 -41.16 28.86
CA VAL A 14 2.00 -42.47 28.41
C VAL A 14 1.50 -42.40 26.97
N ALA A 15 0.83 -41.32 26.55
CA ALA A 15 0.40 -41.12 25.16
C ALA A 15 1.58 -40.99 24.18
N VAL A 16 2.67 -40.31 24.58
CA VAL A 16 3.89 -40.21 23.77
C VAL A 16 4.62 -41.55 23.69
N ILE A 17 4.67 -42.32 24.78
CA ILE A 17 5.25 -43.67 24.78
C ILE A 17 4.41 -44.62 23.90
N PHE A 18 3.07 -44.53 23.93
CA PHE A 18 2.20 -45.29 23.03
C PHE A 18 2.34 -44.87 21.57
N LEU A 19 2.59 -43.58 21.27
CA LEU A 19 2.86 -43.12 19.90
C LEU A 19 4.22 -43.58 19.38
N VAL A 20 5.25 -43.59 20.24
CA VAL A 20 6.59 -44.08 19.88
C VAL A 20 6.59 -45.60 19.73
N ILE A 21 5.88 -46.33 20.59
CA ILE A 21 5.71 -47.79 20.48
C ILE A 21 4.83 -48.14 19.25
N ASN A 22 3.75 -47.41 18.96
CA ASN A 22 2.99 -47.62 17.73
C ASN A 22 3.81 -47.31 16.48
N ALA A 23 4.65 -46.26 16.48
CA ALA A 23 5.56 -46.00 15.37
C ALA A 23 6.62 -47.09 15.19
N PHE A 24 7.01 -47.80 16.26
CA PHE A 24 7.96 -48.91 16.21
C PHE A 24 7.31 -50.26 15.84
N VAL A 25 6.05 -50.48 16.25
CA VAL A 25 5.28 -51.70 15.99
C VAL A 25 4.61 -51.68 14.61
N SER A 26 4.31 -50.51 14.03
CA SER A 26 3.80 -50.35 12.64
C SER A 26 4.81 -50.64 11.53
N PHE A 27 5.93 -51.31 11.81
CA PHE A 27 6.76 -51.96 10.79
C PHE A 27 6.20 -53.32 10.31
N ASN A 28 5.13 -53.83 10.93
CA ASN A 28 4.37 -54.98 10.44
C ASN A 28 2.87 -54.76 10.66
N SER A 29 2.09 -54.97 9.59
CA SER A 29 0.62 -54.96 9.48
C SER A 29 -0.08 -53.59 9.35
N TYR A 30 -0.96 -53.53 8.35
CA TYR A 30 -1.76 -52.41 7.85
C TYR A 30 -3.05 -52.20 8.68
N ASP A 31 -3.75 -51.08 8.39
CA ASP A 31 -5.17 -50.71 8.65
C ASP A 31 -5.52 -49.90 9.94
N VAL A 32 -6.25 -48.76 9.97
CA VAL A 32 -6.93 -47.83 9.00
C VAL A 32 -7.17 -46.46 9.71
N ASP A 33 -7.08 -45.31 9.02
CA ASP A 33 -8.24 -44.38 8.85
C ASP A 33 -8.12 -43.62 7.51
N TYR A 34 -9.15 -43.70 6.66
CA TYR A 34 -9.00 -43.83 5.19
C TYR A 34 -9.70 -42.72 4.38
N ASP A 35 -8.99 -42.08 3.44
CA ASP A 35 -9.59 -41.17 2.44
C ASP A 35 -9.86 -41.92 1.10
N PRO A 36 -11.11 -42.11 0.69
CA PRO A 36 -11.48 -42.83 -0.53
C PRO A 36 -10.95 -42.19 -1.82
N THR A 37 -10.59 -40.91 -1.81
CA THR A 37 -10.04 -40.22 -2.98
C THR A 37 -8.59 -40.58 -3.26
N GLU A 38 -7.90 -41.20 -2.30
CA GLU A 38 -6.50 -41.61 -2.45
C GLU A 38 -6.34 -42.99 -3.14
N ILE A 39 -7.25 -43.95 -2.94
CA ILE A 39 -7.26 -45.23 -3.70
C ILE A 39 -7.46 -44.97 -5.18
N SER A 40 -8.45 -44.15 -5.50
CA SER A 40 -8.84 -43.95 -6.88
C SER A 40 -7.69 -43.33 -7.68
N ARG A 41 -6.76 -42.61 -7.02
CA ARG A 41 -5.49 -42.12 -7.60
C ARG A 41 -4.32 -43.11 -7.52
N ARG A 42 -4.33 -44.06 -6.58
CA ARG A 42 -3.27 -45.09 -6.41
C ARG A 42 -3.43 -46.28 -7.35
N LEU A 43 -4.65 -46.63 -7.77
CA LEU A 43 -4.92 -47.76 -8.66
C LEU A 43 -4.48 -47.51 -10.13
N ASP A 44 -4.32 -46.26 -10.54
CA ASP A 44 -3.82 -45.90 -11.89
C ASP A 44 -2.29 -45.94 -12.03
N GLY A 45 -1.55 -46.45 -11.02
CA GLY A 45 -0.12 -46.77 -11.11
C GLY A 45 0.84 -45.60 -11.41
N THR A 46 0.34 -44.36 -11.48
CA THR A 46 1.07 -43.23 -12.09
C THR A 46 1.58 -42.18 -11.10
N GLN A 47 1.18 -42.22 -9.82
CA GLN A 47 1.69 -41.27 -8.83
C GLN A 47 2.61 -41.92 -7.78
N ARG A 48 3.91 -41.60 -7.89
CA ARG A 48 4.90 -41.88 -6.84
C ARG A 48 4.49 -41.20 -5.52
N THR A 49 4.60 -41.91 -4.40
CA THR A 49 4.35 -41.34 -3.06
C THR A 49 5.36 -40.24 -2.74
N ILE A 50 5.01 -39.30 -1.84
CA ILE A 50 5.91 -38.22 -1.40
C ILE A 50 7.24 -38.81 -0.89
N ARG A 51 7.15 -39.89 -0.10
CA ARG A 51 8.33 -40.64 0.37
C ARG A 51 9.21 -41.12 -0.79
N ALA A 52 8.63 -41.77 -1.80
CA ALA A 52 9.39 -42.24 -2.96
C ALA A 52 10.06 -41.09 -3.72
N ARG A 53 9.37 -39.95 -3.90
CA ARG A 53 9.94 -38.77 -4.56
C ARG A 53 11.12 -38.15 -3.80
N ILE A 54 11.04 -38.09 -2.47
CA ILE A 54 12.17 -37.60 -1.64
C ILE A 54 13.36 -38.55 -1.77
N ILE A 55 13.11 -39.86 -1.68
CA ILE A 55 14.15 -40.89 -1.79
C ILE A 55 14.84 -40.80 -3.15
N ASP A 56 14.07 -40.75 -4.23
CA ASP A 56 14.59 -40.61 -5.59
C ASP A 56 15.38 -39.31 -5.75
N SER A 57 14.88 -38.19 -5.22
CA SER A 57 15.59 -36.91 -5.27
C SER A 57 16.92 -36.93 -4.50
N LEU A 58 16.99 -37.56 -3.33
CA LEU A 58 18.24 -37.69 -2.57
C LEU A 58 19.23 -38.60 -3.29
N ARG A 59 18.73 -39.69 -3.89
CA ARG A 59 19.53 -40.64 -4.66
C ARG A 59 20.10 -40.00 -5.92
N GLU A 60 19.26 -39.35 -6.72
CA GLU A 60 19.64 -38.78 -8.03
C GLU A 60 20.51 -37.54 -7.89
N ARG A 61 20.20 -36.64 -6.94
CA ARG A 61 20.91 -35.36 -6.83
C ARG A 61 22.11 -35.40 -5.90
N ARG A 62 22.11 -36.27 -4.90
CA ARG A 62 23.16 -36.29 -3.86
C ARG A 62 23.88 -37.64 -3.75
N GLY A 63 23.45 -38.66 -4.50
CA GLY A 63 24.00 -40.01 -4.39
C GLY A 63 23.65 -40.73 -3.08
N ILE A 64 22.77 -40.15 -2.25
CA ILE A 64 22.47 -40.64 -0.90
C ILE A 64 21.34 -41.67 -0.97
N LYS A 65 21.58 -42.85 -0.41
CA LYS A 65 20.68 -44.01 -0.43
C LYS A 65 20.15 -44.32 0.97
N PRO A 66 18.99 -45.00 1.08
CA PRO A 66 18.56 -45.58 2.34
C PRO A 66 19.66 -46.50 2.91
N GLY A 67 20.12 -46.21 4.13
CA GLY A 67 21.25 -46.91 4.78
C GLY A 67 22.49 -46.02 4.99
N ASP A 68 22.60 -44.91 4.27
CA ASP A 68 23.68 -43.94 4.51
C ASP A 68 23.47 -43.21 5.86
N PRO A 69 24.53 -42.89 6.61
CA PRO A 69 24.43 -42.25 7.93
C PRO A 69 23.62 -40.93 7.91
N ASP A 70 23.69 -40.20 6.80
CA ASP A 70 23.03 -38.90 6.62
C ASP A 70 21.61 -38.98 6.06
N PHE A 71 21.18 -40.14 5.57
CA PHE A 71 19.93 -40.29 4.83
C PHE A 71 18.73 -39.85 5.68
N GLN A 72 18.65 -40.29 6.94
CA GLN A 72 17.50 -39.99 7.80
C GLN A 72 17.39 -38.49 8.11
N ARG A 73 18.51 -37.83 8.41
CA ARG A 73 18.56 -36.39 8.65
C ARG A 73 18.10 -35.59 7.44
N LEU A 74 18.61 -35.92 6.25
CA LEU A 74 18.27 -35.22 5.02
C LEU A 74 16.86 -35.53 4.53
N PHE A 75 16.38 -36.76 4.75
CA PHE A 75 15.01 -37.14 4.46
C PHE A 75 14.02 -36.36 5.33
N LEU A 76 14.27 -36.26 6.64
CA LEU A 76 13.43 -35.49 7.57
C LEU A 76 13.45 -34.00 7.22
N ALA A 77 14.62 -33.41 7.00
CA ALA A 77 14.72 -32.01 6.56
C ALA A 77 13.93 -31.76 5.27
N ARG A 78 13.98 -32.70 4.30
CA ARG A 78 13.25 -32.57 3.04
C ARG A 78 11.74 -32.80 3.21
N LEU A 79 11.34 -33.64 4.15
CA LEU A 79 9.93 -33.85 4.48
C LEU A 79 9.35 -32.60 5.18
N GLU A 80 10.10 -32.01 6.11
CA GLU A 80 9.78 -30.73 6.75
C GLU A 80 9.66 -29.60 5.72
N ASP A 81 10.61 -29.51 4.76
CA ASP A 81 10.54 -28.57 3.64
C ASP A 81 9.22 -28.75 2.84
N LEU A 82 8.86 -29.98 2.52
CA LEU A 82 7.65 -30.27 1.73
C LEU A 82 6.37 -30.01 2.51
N GLN A 83 6.35 -30.31 3.81
CA GLN A 83 5.25 -29.96 4.70
C GLN A 83 5.08 -28.43 4.73
N ALA A 84 6.15 -27.68 4.99
CA ALA A 84 6.15 -26.22 4.95
C ALA A 84 5.66 -25.68 3.59
N GLN A 85 6.10 -26.28 2.47
CA GLN A 85 5.65 -25.92 1.12
C GLN A 85 4.17 -26.22 0.86
N SER A 86 3.61 -27.27 1.45
CA SER A 86 2.19 -27.63 1.31
C SER A 86 1.28 -26.80 2.23
N GLU A 87 1.79 -26.36 3.38
CA GLU A 87 1.11 -25.45 4.29
C GLU A 87 0.99 -24.04 3.71
N LEU A 88 2.00 -23.56 2.97
CA LEU A 88 2.04 -22.22 2.38
C LEU A 88 0.77 -21.87 1.54
N PRO A 89 0.30 -22.69 0.59
CA PRO A 89 -0.94 -22.44 -0.13
C PRO A 89 -2.19 -22.37 0.77
N THR A 90 -2.28 -23.21 1.80
CA THR A 90 -3.40 -23.24 2.75
C THR A 90 -3.35 -22.02 3.66
N ALA A 91 -2.17 -21.71 4.17
CA ALA A 91 -1.85 -20.54 4.95
C ALA A 91 -2.19 -19.25 4.20
N ARG A 92 -1.84 -19.19 2.90
CA ARG A 92 -2.15 -18.09 1.99
C ARG A 92 -3.64 -17.96 1.75
N ARG A 93 -4.35 -19.04 1.42
CA ARG A 93 -5.81 -19.02 1.27
C ARG A 93 -6.51 -18.55 2.55
N THR A 94 -6.04 -19.01 3.70
CA THR A 94 -6.61 -18.62 5.01
C THR A 94 -6.35 -17.15 5.30
N ALA A 95 -5.13 -16.67 5.08
CA ALA A 95 -4.81 -15.25 5.29
C ALA A 95 -5.56 -14.36 4.31
N GLN A 96 -5.63 -14.72 3.02
CA GLN A 96 -6.41 -13.98 2.04
C GLN A 96 -7.89 -13.96 2.41
N ARG A 97 -8.48 -15.09 2.81
CA ARG A 97 -9.86 -15.14 3.30
C ARG A 97 -10.05 -14.30 4.56
N THR A 98 -9.08 -14.30 5.48
CA THR A 98 -9.13 -13.48 6.70
C THR A 98 -9.07 -12.01 6.34
N LEU A 99 -8.16 -11.60 5.45
CA LEU A 99 -8.09 -10.25 4.90
C LEU A 99 -9.42 -9.89 4.25
N ASP A 100 -9.93 -10.68 3.31
CA ASP A 100 -11.19 -10.39 2.62
C ASP A 100 -12.39 -10.30 3.58
N ASN A 101 -12.46 -11.18 4.60
CA ASN A 101 -13.52 -11.17 5.62
C ASN A 101 -13.41 -10.00 6.60
N THR A 102 -12.17 -9.57 6.91
CA THR A 102 -11.90 -8.47 7.85
C THR A 102 -11.64 -7.16 7.11
N LYS A 103 -11.73 -7.16 5.78
CA LYS A 103 -11.58 -6.01 4.91
C LYS A 103 -12.77 -5.12 5.16
N GLN A 104 -12.58 -4.23 6.10
CA GLN A 104 -13.48 -3.13 6.34
C GLN A 104 -12.72 -1.89 5.88
N ILE A 105 -13.13 -1.36 4.73
CA ILE A 105 -12.80 0.02 4.38
C ILE A 105 -13.67 0.86 5.30
N TRP A 106 -13.16 1.09 6.51
CA TRP A 106 -13.85 1.87 7.51
C TRP A 106 -13.98 3.31 7.01
N MET A 107 -15.18 3.68 6.60
CA MET A 107 -15.62 5.06 6.74
C MET A 107 -15.87 5.26 8.23
N ARG A 108 -15.33 6.34 8.81
CA ARG A 108 -15.51 6.69 10.22
C ARG A 108 -16.98 6.47 10.63
N SER A 109 -17.23 5.77 11.73
CA SER A 109 -18.56 5.35 12.21
C SER A 109 -19.41 6.51 12.74
N ASP A 110 -19.27 7.70 12.18
CA ASP A 110 -20.14 8.81 12.52
C ASP A 110 -21.52 8.44 11.94
N LYS A 111 -22.47 8.14 12.82
CA LYS A 111 -23.82 7.66 12.48
C LYS A 111 -24.56 8.59 11.50
N GLU A 112 -24.24 9.88 11.53
CA GLU A 112 -24.72 10.89 10.57
C GLU A 112 -24.17 10.65 9.15
N ARG A 113 -22.93 10.16 9.04
CA ARG A 113 -22.23 9.86 7.79
C ARG A 113 -22.65 8.53 7.17
N GLU A 114 -22.99 7.56 8.01
CA GLU A 114 -23.61 6.30 7.55
C GLU A 114 -24.97 6.57 6.90
N ASN A 115 -25.74 7.51 7.43
CA ASN A 115 -27.00 7.97 6.81
C ASN A 115 -26.77 8.69 5.47
N GLU A 116 -25.77 9.58 5.37
CA GLU A 116 -25.41 10.23 4.10
C GLU A 116 -25.03 9.21 3.01
N LEU A 117 -24.27 8.18 3.38
CA LEU A 117 -23.88 7.10 2.47
C LEU A 117 -25.06 6.24 2.03
N VAL A 118 -25.95 5.90 2.96
CA VAL A 118 -27.16 5.13 2.67
C VAL A 118 -28.07 5.89 1.72
N GLU A 119 -28.24 7.21 1.91
CA GLU A 119 -29.05 8.04 1.03
C GLU A 119 -28.40 8.24 -0.36
N ALA A 120 -27.08 8.48 -0.42
CA ALA A 120 -26.31 8.54 -1.66
C ALA A 120 -26.34 7.22 -2.46
N HIS A 121 -26.30 6.08 -1.76
CA HIS A 121 -26.38 4.76 -2.37
C HIS A 121 -27.78 4.46 -2.92
N LYS A 122 -28.84 4.85 -2.19
CA LYS A 122 -30.23 4.68 -2.63
C LYS A 122 -30.55 5.49 -3.90
N SER A 123 -30.01 6.69 -4.05
CA SER A 123 -30.33 7.56 -5.20
C SER A 123 -29.70 7.09 -6.52
N ASN A 124 -28.56 6.40 -6.48
CA ASN A 124 -27.77 6.09 -7.68
C ASN A 124 -27.90 4.63 -8.18
N VAL A 125 -28.08 3.66 -7.29
CA VAL A 125 -28.02 2.23 -7.66
C VAL A 125 -29.17 1.78 -8.56
N MET A 126 -30.33 2.47 -8.52
CA MET A 126 -31.53 2.07 -9.26
C MET A 126 -31.47 2.35 -10.77
N ASN A 127 -30.52 3.16 -11.27
CA ASN A 127 -30.54 3.63 -12.66
C ASN A 127 -29.49 3.03 -13.60
N ASN A 128 -28.47 2.29 -13.11
CA ASN A 128 -27.29 1.93 -13.92
C ASN A 128 -26.87 0.44 -13.86
N GLU A 129 -27.76 -0.51 -13.56
CA GLU A 129 -27.38 -1.93 -13.39
C GLU A 129 -26.63 -2.57 -14.59
N GLY A 130 -26.82 -2.05 -15.81
CA GLY A 130 -26.17 -2.56 -17.03
C GLY A 130 -24.70 -2.14 -17.22
N VAL A 131 -24.26 -1.02 -16.64
CA VAL A 131 -22.90 -0.45 -16.87
C VAL A 131 -21.82 -1.20 -16.08
N TRP A 132 -22.22 -1.91 -15.01
CA TRP A 132 -21.29 -2.47 -14.03
C TRP A 132 -20.64 -3.80 -14.39
N ARG A 133 -21.06 -4.48 -15.46
CA ARG A 133 -20.59 -5.86 -15.73
C ARG A 133 -19.20 -5.93 -16.40
N ASN A 134 -18.64 -4.82 -16.89
CA ASN A 134 -17.48 -4.84 -17.78
C ASN A 134 -16.30 -3.92 -17.37
N VAL A 135 -16.20 -3.47 -16.12
CA VAL A 135 -15.01 -2.68 -15.71
C VAL A 135 -13.88 -3.66 -15.38
N GLU A 136 -12.90 -3.80 -16.28
CA GLU A 136 -11.68 -4.53 -15.97
C GLU A 136 -10.96 -3.85 -14.79
N PRO A 137 -10.62 -4.61 -13.73
CA PRO A 137 -9.86 -4.06 -12.61
C PRO A 137 -8.53 -3.50 -13.10
N LEU A 138 -8.17 -2.31 -12.62
CA LEU A 138 -6.84 -1.76 -12.86
C LEU A 138 -5.80 -2.77 -12.34
N SER A 139 -4.71 -2.98 -13.08
CA SER A 139 -3.59 -3.84 -12.67
C SER A 139 -2.32 -3.01 -12.58
N VAL A 140 -1.59 -3.17 -11.49
CA VAL A 140 -0.31 -2.47 -11.24
C VAL A 140 0.75 -3.54 -10.96
N CYS A 141 1.85 -3.52 -11.70
CA CYS A 141 2.89 -4.56 -11.62
C CYS A 141 2.35 -5.99 -11.79
N GLY A 142 1.38 -6.17 -12.70
CA GLY A 142 0.73 -7.46 -12.95
C GLY A 142 -0.17 -7.95 -11.81
N ARG A 143 -0.34 -7.16 -10.74
CA ARG A 143 -1.24 -7.47 -9.62
C ARG A 143 -2.58 -6.75 -9.82
N PRO A 144 -3.71 -7.46 -9.78
CA PRO A 144 -5.01 -6.82 -9.87
C PRO A 144 -5.24 -5.94 -8.64
N THR A 145 -5.82 -4.77 -8.86
CA THR A 145 -6.37 -3.92 -7.81
C THR A 145 -7.77 -4.42 -7.44
N ASN A 146 -8.30 -3.92 -6.32
CA ASN A 146 -9.65 -4.26 -5.89
C ASN A 146 -10.70 -3.28 -6.45
N VAL A 147 -10.28 -2.28 -7.24
CA VAL A 147 -11.20 -1.35 -7.91
C VAL A 147 -12.02 -2.13 -8.92
N GLY A 148 -13.35 -2.08 -8.78
CA GLY A 148 -14.27 -2.86 -9.60
C GLY A 148 -15.38 -3.55 -8.79
N SER A 149 -15.31 -3.52 -7.45
CA SER A 149 -16.48 -3.88 -6.64
C SER A 149 -17.59 -2.84 -6.82
N ARG A 150 -18.87 -3.26 -6.73
CA ARG A 150 -20.03 -2.34 -6.84
C ARG A 150 -19.95 -1.17 -5.85
N ALA A 151 -19.39 -1.38 -4.65
CA ALA A 151 -19.26 -0.35 -3.63
C ALA A 151 -18.20 0.72 -4.00
N ASP A 152 -17.04 0.29 -4.49
CA ASP A 152 -15.97 1.21 -4.93
C ASP A 152 -16.42 2.03 -6.15
N LEU A 153 -17.17 1.38 -7.01
CA LEU A 153 -17.73 1.94 -8.22
C LEU A 153 -18.85 2.97 -7.95
N ALA A 154 -19.69 2.74 -6.94
CA ALA A 154 -20.70 3.71 -6.50
C ALA A 154 -20.06 5.01 -5.97
N LEU A 155 -18.93 4.91 -5.25
CA LEU A 155 -18.18 6.08 -4.78
C LEU A 155 -17.60 6.89 -5.96
N LEU A 156 -17.19 6.20 -7.02
CA LEU A 156 -16.66 6.83 -8.25
C LEU A 156 -17.76 7.40 -9.15
N GLU A 157 -18.99 6.87 -9.10
CA GLU A 157 -20.11 7.34 -9.92
C GLU A 157 -20.53 8.78 -9.60
N HIS A 158 -20.53 9.19 -8.32
CA HIS A 158 -20.78 10.59 -7.96
C HIS A 158 -19.76 11.54 -8.59
N ALA A 159 -18.52 11.11 -8.79
CA ALA A 159 -17.45 11.89 -9.43
C ALA A 159 -17.37 11.73 -10.96
N ARG A 160 -18.28 10.94 -11.57
CA ARG A 160 -18.36 10.73 -13.02
C ARG A 160 -19.31 11.69 -13.74
N VAL A 161 -20.13 12.43 -12.99
CA VAL A 161 -21.21 13.27 -13.58
C VAL A 161 -20.63 14.43 -14.39
N ASP A 162 -19.50 15.01 -13.97
CA ASP A 162 -18.84 16.07 -14.74
C ASP A 162 -17.78 15.50 -15.70
N LYS A 163 -18.16 15.41 -16.97
CA LYS A 163 -17.25 15.10 -18.08
C LYS A 163 -16.41 16.31 -18.50
N THR A 164 -16.78 17.50 -18.05
CA THR A 164 -16.07 18.74 -18.36
C THR A 164 -14.89 18.93 -17.41
N CYS A 165 -13.73 19.26 -17.96
CA CYS A 165 -12.58 19.65 -17.14
C CYS A 165 -12.86 20.98 -16.42
N PRO A 166 -12.37 21.18 -15.18
CA PRO A 166 -12.51 22.45 -14.49
C PRO A 166 -11.94 23.60 -15.32
N GLY A 167 -12.63 24.74 -15.31
CA GLY A 167 -12.23 25.92 -16.07
C GLY A 167 -12.46 25.83 -17.58
N ALA A 168 -13.18 24.82 -18.08
CA ALA A 168 -13.45 24.69 -19.54
C ALA A 168 -14.15 25.92 -20.15
N ASN A 169 -14.86 26.70 -19.33
CA ASN A 169 -15.53 27.95 -19.72
C ASN A 169 -14.91 29.20 -19.06
N SER A 170 -13.71 29.09 -18.49
CA SER A 170 -13.03 30.17 -17.78
C SER A 170 -11.65 30.43 -18.36
N ASN A 171 -11.28 31.71 -18.49
CA ASN A 171 -9.92 32.15 -18.81
C ASN A 171 -9.02 32.26 -17.56
N LYS A 172 -9.52 31.86 -16.38
CA LYS A 172 -8.74 31.87 -15.13
C LYS A 172 -7.77 30.69 -15.08
N LEU A 173 -6.53 30.98 -14.73
CA LEU A 173 -5.44 30.01 -14.70
C LEU A 173 -4.80 29.89 -13.33
N LEU A 174 -4.84 28.68 -12.76
CA LEU A 174 -3.98 28.31 -11.65
C LEU A 174 -2.64 27.82 -12.20
N LEU A 175 -1.60 28.63 -12.17
CA LEU A 175 -0.31 28.27 -12.76
C LEU A 175 0.63 27.64 -11.72
N LEU A 176 1.09 26.41 -11.99
CA LEU A 176 2.23 25.79 -11.33
C LEU A 176 3.48 26.01 -12.18
N GLN A 177 4.43 26.75 -11.62
CA GLN A 177 5.69 27.09 -12.28
C GLN A 177 6.86 27.00 -11.30
N GLY A 178 8.07 27.22 -11.82
CA GLY A 178 9.25 27.31 -10.99
C GLY A 178 9.90 25.97 -10.65
N GLN A 179 11.04 26.05 -9.98
CA GLN A 179 11.88 24.89 -9.65
C GLN A 179 11.88 24.51 -8.18
N GLN A 180 11.41 25.42 -7.33
CA GLN A 180 11.40 25.24 -5.88
C GLN A 180 10.16 24.48 -5.44
N THR A 181 10.32 23.61 -4.44
CA THR A 181 9.22 22.87 -3.84
C THR A 181 9.24 22.94 -2.33
N TYR A 182 8.09 22.72 -1.71
CA TYR A 182 7.92 22.70 -0.27
C TYR A 182 8.15 21.27 0.26
N GLY A 183 9.22 21.08 1.03
CA GLY A 183 9.51 19.80 1.65
C GLY A 183 10.02 18.76 0.66
N GLN A 184 9.57 17.50 0.81
CA GLN A 184 10.06 16.37 0.03
C GLN A 184 8.96 15.79 -0.88
N THR A 185 9.26 14.74 -1.63
CA THR A 185 8.33 14.18 -2.63
C THR A 185 6.95 13.83 -2.09
N GLY A 186 6.83 13.36 -0.85
CA GLY A 186 5.52 13.13 -0.21
C GLY A 186 4.68 14.41 -0.10
N ASN A 187 5.31 15.55 0.22
CA ASN A 187 4.66 16.86 0.20
C ASN A 187 4.29 17.26 -1.23
N ASN A 188 5.22 17.09 -2.17
CA ASN A 188 5.02 17.55 -3.55
C ASN A 188 3.91 16.76 -4.28
N LEU A 189 3.75 15.47 -3.97
CA LEU A 189 2.62 14.68 -4.45
C LEU A 189 1.29 15.17 -3.89
N ILE A 190 1.25 15.59 -2.62
CA ILE A 190 0.07 16.20 -2.00
C ILE A 190 -0.22 17.58 -2.61
N GLU A 191 0.80 18.39 -2.88
CA GLU A 191 0.64 19.69 -3.53
C GLU A 191 -0.03 19.56 -4.90
N ILE A 192 0.37 18.59 -5.72
CA ILE A 192 -0.24 18.33 -7.03
C ILE A 192 -1.70 17.90 -6.88
N GLN A 193 -1.98 17.01 -5.92
CA GLN A 193 -3.33 16.58 -5.57
C GLN A 193 -4.22 17.75 -5.13
N HIS A 194 -3.67 18.66 -4.34
CA HIS A 194 -4.35 19.86 -3.88
C HIS A 194 -4.54 20.89 -4.98
N ALA A 195 -3.58 21.07 -5.89
CA ALA A 195 -3.74 21.96 -7.04
C ALA A 195 -4.86 21.48 -7.97
N LEU A 196 -4.92 20.17 -8.24
CA LEU A 196 -6.02 19.55 -8.99
C LEU A 196 -7.37 19.73 -8.26
N GLN A 197 -7.37 19.59 -6.93
CA GLN A 197 -8.56 19.83 -6.12
C GLN A 197 -9.01 21.29 -6.15
N TYR A 198 -8.08 22.24 -6.01
CA TYR A 198 -8.35 23.67 -6.07
C TYR A 198 -8.98 24.05 -7.40
N ALA A 199 -8.40 23.56 -8.50
CA ALA A 199 -8.88 23.77 -9.85
C ALA A 199 -10.35 23.34 -9.99
N ARG A 200 -10.69 22.16 -9.46
CA ARG A 200 -12.08 21.67 -9.37
C ARG A 200 -12.97 22.58 -8.53
N ASP A 201 -12.55 22.89 -7.31
CA ASP A 201 -13.37 23.62 -6.33
C ASP A 201 -13.69 25.06 -6.77
N HIS A 202 -12.84 25.66 -7.59
CA HIS A 202 -12.97 27.05 -8.04
C HIS A 202 -13.30 27.18 -9.53
N ASP A 203 -13.50 26.07 -10.23
CA ASP A 203 -13.73 26.00 -11.67
C ASP A 203 -12.71 26.81 -12.48
N VAL A 204 -11.42 26.57 -12.22
CA VAL A 204 -10.30 27.21 -12.93
C VAL A 204 -9.43 26.18 -13.65
N THR A 205 -8.78 26.60 -14.73
CA THR A 205 -7.85 25.72 -15.45
C THR A 205 -6.56 25.57 -14.65
N LEU A 206 -6.06 24.35 -14.47
CA LEU A 206 -4.73 24.12 -13.90
C LEU A 206 -3.68 24.14 -15.00
N GLY A 207 -2.80 25.13 -14.96
CA GLY A 207 -1.63 25.26 -15.82
C GLY A 207 -0.36 24.69 -15.20
N ILE A 208 0.50 24.07 -15.99
CA ILE A 208 1.81 23.58 -15.59
C ILE A 208 2.84 24.03 -16.62
N MET A 209 3.88 24.75 -16.20
CA MET A 209 5.01 25.04 -17.09
C MET A 209 5.80 23.75 -17.38
N ASP A 210 6.19 23.50 -18.62
CA ASP A 210 6.83 22.25 -19.06
C ASP A 210 8.17 21.94 -18.35
N ASP A 211 8.83 22.98 -17.87
CA ASP A 211 10.11 22.92 -17.16
C ASP A 211 9.96 22.87 -15.63
N SER A 212 8.75 22.99 -15.09
CA SER A 212 8.50 23.20 -13.66
C SER A 212 8.57 21.95 -12.78
N TRP A 213 8.56 22.18 -11.46
CA TRP A 213 8.67 21.14 -10.45
C TRP A 213 7.61 20.02 -10.50
N PRO A 214 6.32 20.23 -10.88
CA PRO A 214 5.34 19.15 -10.91
C PRO A 214 5.74 18.05 -11.88
N LEU A 215 6.24 18.41 -13.07
CA LEU A 215 6.69 17.42 -14.06
C LEU A 215 7.99 16.73 -13.61
N ARG A 216 8.88 17.42 -12.89
CA ARG A 216 10.04 16.80 -12.25
C ARG A 216 9.66 15.77 -11.19
N VAL A 217 8.52 15.93 -10.52
CA VAL A 217 8.02 14.98 -9.52
C VAL A 217 7.25 13.84 -10.19
N LEU A 218 6.36 14.15 -11.13
CA LEU A 218 5.49 13.16 -11.76
C LEU A 218 6.22 12.29 -12.76
N LEU A 219 6.95 12.86 -13.72
CA LEU A 219 7.52 12.11 -14.85
C LEU A 219 8.44 10.95 -14.47
N PRO A 220 9.27 11.03 -13.41
CA PRO A 220 10.06 9.87 -12.98
C PRO A 220 9.22 8.66 -12.57
N MET A 221 7.98 8.88 -12.09
CA MET A 221 7.09 7.83 -11.58
C MET A 221 5.94 7.52 -12.55
N PHE A 222 5.35 8.51 -13.20
CA PHE A 222 4.12 8.39 -13.96
C PHE A 222 4.24 9.08 -15.33
N MET A 223 3.61 8.49 -16.34
CA MET A 223 3.49 9.05 -17.70
C MET A 223 4.82 9.50 -18.30
N ALA A 224 5.86 8.66 -18.26
CA ALA A 224 7.10 8.95 -18.96
C ALA A 224 6.89 9.25 -20.46
N ILE A 225 7.73 10.13 -21.00
CA ILE A 225 7.72 10.49 -22.41
C ILE A 225 8.41 9.37 -23.19
N ARG A 226 7.68 8.71 -24.09
CA ARG A 226 8.18 7.57 -24.86
C ARG A 226 8.68 7.97 -26.24
N ASP A 227 7.99 8.92 -26.86
CA ASP A 227 8.26 9.34 -28.22
C ASP A 227 9.03 10.67 -28.23
N LYS A 228 9.79 10.88 -29.31
CA LYS A 228 10.51 12.15 -29.51
C LYS A 228 9.54 13.32 -29.73
N ASP A 229 8.37 13.03 -30.31
CA ASP A 229 7.30 13.99 -30.44
C ASP A 229 6.55 14.10 -29.10
N LYS A 230 6.77 15.20 -28.39
CA LYS A 230 6.12 15.48 -27.10
C LYS A 230 4.63 15.78 -27.24
N SER A 231 4.12 16.09 -28.42
CA SER A 231 2.75 16.57 -28.61
C SER A 231 1.69 15.53 -28.23
N GLU A 232 1.87 14.26 -28.65
CA GLU A 232 0.94 13.18 -28.30
C GLU A 232 0.94 12.92 -26.79
N TRP A 233 2.14 12.87 -26.19
CA TRP A 233 2.31 12.73 -24.75
C TRP A 233 1.62 13.88 -24.00
N GLN A 234 1.87 15.12 -24.42
CA GLN A 234 1.30 16.32 -23.80
C GLN A 234 -0.23 16.29 -23.87
N ASN A 235 -0.79 16.04 -25.05
CA ASN A 235 -2.24 15.92 -25.24
C ASN A 235 -2.85 14.83 -24.35
N LYS A 236 -2.17 13.69 -24.21
CA LYS A 236 -2.60 12.62 -23.31
C LYS A 236 -2.54 13.06 -21.85
N PHE A 237 -1.47 13.71 -21.42
CA PHE A 237 -1.29 14.19 -20.05
C PHE A 237 -2.34 15.26 -19.68
N GLU A 238 -2.50 16.27 -20.53
CA GLU A 238 -3.51 17.32 -20.41
C GLU A 238 -4.92 16.74 -20.27
N LYS A 239 -5.28 15.78 -21.15
CA LYS A 239 -6.58 15.11 -21.14
C LYS A 239 -6.79 14.24 -19.89
N GLU A 240 -5.79 13.47 -19.50
CA GLU A 240 -5.91 12.58 -18.33
C GLU A 240 -6.07 13.40 -17.04
N PHE A 241 -5.32 14.48 -16.85
CA PHE A 241 -5.37 15.24 -15.60
C PHE A 241 -6.24 16.49 -15.63
N CYS A 242 -6.86 16.82 -16.77
CA CYS A 242 -7.58 18.08 -16.96
C CYS A 242 -6.70 19.28 -16.64
N VAL A 243 -5.49 19.30 -17.22
CA VAL A 243 -4.51 20.37 -17.06
C VAL A 243 -4.11 20.93 -18.41
N LYS A 244 -3.45 22.09 -18.42
CA LYS A 244 -2.79 22.66 -19.59
C LYS A 244 -1.29 22.74 -19.35
N ILE A 245 -0.49 22.22 -20.27
CA ILE A 245 0.96 22.35 -20.25
C ILE A 245 1.36 23.53 -21.14
N PHE A 246 2.20 24.41 -20.60
CA PHE A 246 2.69 25.60 -21.28
C PHE A 246 4.20 25.45 -21.51
N ASN A 247 4.66 25.67 -22.75
CA ASN A 247 6.08 25.51 -23.09
C ASN A 247 6.89 26.80 -22.92
N ASN A 248 6.20 27.94 -22.79
CA ASN A 248 6.83 29.25 -22.61
C ASN A 248 5.79 30.26 -22.07
N GLU A 249 6.29 31.38 -21.53
CA GLU A 249 5.44 32.41 -20.93
C GLU A 249 4.55 33.15 -21.95
N SER A 250 4.90 33.16 -23.24
CA SER A 250 4.09 33.87 -24.24
C SER A 250 2.70 33.24 -24.43
N GLU A 251 2.58 31.94 -24.19
CA GLU A 251 1.31 31.21 -24.18
C GLU A 251 0.39 31.59 -23.01
N LEU A 252 0.91 32.30 -21.99
CA LEU A 252 0.15 32.75 -20.81
C LEU A 252 -0.59 34.08 -21.05
N THR A 253 -0.30 34.79 -22.14
CA THR A 253 -0.82 36.14 -22.40
C THR A 253 -2.35 36.23 -22.51
N GLU A 254 -3.00 35.12 -22.84
CA GLU A 254 -4.46 35.03 -22.98
C GLU A 254 -5.17 34.64 -21.65
N TRP A 255 -4.40 34.41 -20.58
CA TRP A 255 -4.91 33.85 -19.33
C TRP A 255 -4.91 34.86 -18.18
N ASP A 256 -6.01 34.87 -17.42
CA ASP A 256 -6.11 35.60 -16.16
C ASP A 256 -5.49 34.74 -15.05
N ILE A 257 -4.19 34.92 -14.81
CA ILE A 257 -3.47 34.19 -13.77
C ILE A 257 -4.10 34.50 -12.40
N VAL A 258 -4.56 33.46 -11.72
CA VAL A 258 -5.14 33.55 -10.38
C VAL A 258 -4.05 34.01 -9.41
N GLN A 259 -4.08 35.29 -9.06
CA GLN A 259 -3.14 35.88 -8.10
C GLN A 259 -3.45 35.37 -6.69
N TRP A 260 -2.40 34.93 -6.00
CA TRP A 260 -2.49 34.28 -4.69
C TRP A 260 -2.58 35.25 -3.51
N ASP A 261 -2.77 36.54 -3.77
CA ASP A 261 -2.60 37.64 -2.82
C ASP A 261 -3.77 37.84 -1.86
N ASN A 262 -4.87 37.08 -2.02
CA ASN A 262 -5.97 37.04 -1.04
C ASN A 262 -5.72 36.08 0.16
N LEU A 263 -4.50 35.56 0.34
CA LEU A 263 -4.13 34.62 1.41
C LEU A 263 -3.19 35.23 2.47
N ALA A 264 -3.26 36.54 2.70
CA ALA A 264 -2.58 37.22 3.81
C ALA A 264 -2.96 36.68 5.21
N THR A 265 -3.95 35.80 5.31
CA THR A 265 -4.38 35.12 6.54
C THR A 265 -3.61 33.83 6.89
N LEU A 266 -2.58 33.44 6.12
CA LEU A 266 -1.63 32.41 6.54
C LEU A 266 -0.36 33.03 7.17
N GLY A 267 -0.57 33.72 8.29
CA GLY A 267 0.48 34.08 9.24
C GLY A 267 1.02 35.50 9.11
N GLU A 268 0.21 36.48 9.50
CA GLU A 268 0.78 37.71 10.08
C GLU A 268 1.77 37.32 11.18
N GLY A 269 3.05 37.61 10.99
CA GLY A 269 4.00 37.70 12.11
C GLY A 269 5.38 37.07 11.96
N ARG A 270 5.72 36.31 10.91
CA ARG A 270 7.12 35.82 10.75
C ARG A 270 7.62 35.87 9.30
N GLY A 271 8.27 36.98 8.97
CA GLY A 271 9.36 37.06 7.99
C GLY A 271 9.11 36.48 6.59
N LEU A 272 8.32 37.16 5.76
CA LEU A 272 8.22 36.90 4.31
C LEU A 272 9.27 37.66 3.47
N LYS A 273 10.18 38.40 4.11
CA LYS A 273 11.23 39.15 3.40
C LYS A 273 12.29 38.17 2.86
N GLY A 274 12.27 37.94 1.55
CA GLY A 274 13.29 37.16 0.84
C GLY A 274 12.95 35.71 0.50
N MET A 275 11.70 35.26 0.66
CA MET A 275 11.27 33.95 0.15
C MET A 275 10.85 34.07 -1.33
N ASP A 276 11.28 33.09 -2.12
CA ASP A 276 10.94 32.93 -3.54
C ASP A 276 9.42 32.74 -3.70
N VAL A 277 8.83 33.41 -4.70
CA VAL A 277 7.39 33.33 -5.02
C VAL A 277 6.99 31.89 -5.35
N ASP A 278 7.87 31.12 -5.99
CA ASP A 278 7.62 29.72 -6.33
C ASP A 278 7.49 28.85 -5.08
N TYR A 279 8.36 29.06 -4.09
CA TYR A 279 8.31 28.36 -2.82
C TYR A 279 7.03 28.67 -2.04
N LEU A 280 6.61 29.94 -2.04
CA LEU A 280 5.37 30.35 -1.38
C LEU A 280 4.13 29.73 -2.05
N THR A 281 4.12 29.65 -3.38
CA THR A 281 3.06 29.00 -4.15
C THR A 281 2.97 27.51 -3.84
N SER A 282 4.11 26.82 -3.88
CA SER A 282 4.22 25.40 -3.52
C SER A 282 3.74 25.13 -2.08
N LYS A 283 4.17 25.94 -1.11
CA LYS A 283 3.70 25.84 0.28
C LYS A 283 2.19 26.10 0.42
N LYS A 284 1.63 27.07 -0.33
CA LYS A 284 0.18 27.35 -0.35
C LYS A 284 -0.60 26.14 -0.88
N MET A 285 -0.10 25.48 -1.92
CA MET A 285 -0.68 24.23 -2.42
C MET A 285 -0.61 23.10 -1.42
N PHE A 286 0.50 22.97 -0.70
CA PHE A 286 0.58 21.96 0.35
C PHE A 286 -0.47 22.18 1.44
N VAL A 287 -0.74 23.42 1.85
CA VAL A 287 -1.69 23.72 2.95
C VAL A 287 -3.13 23.95 2.50
N TYR A 288 -3.44 23.79 1.22
CA TYR A 288 -4.80 23.96 0.72
C TYR A 288 -5.78 22.98 1.40
N VAL A 289 -6.98 23.47 1.70
CA VAL A 289 -8.05 22.69 2.31
C VAL A 289 -9.31 22.91 1.51
N SER A 290 -9.78 21.84 0.84
CA SER A 290 -11.05 21.85 0.13
C SER A 290 -12.22 22.09 1.09
N GLN A 291 -13.22 22.83 0.61
CA GLN A 291 -14.52 22.95 1.29
C GLN A 291 -15.55 21.94 0.79
N ALA A 292 -15.18 21.10 -0.19
CA ALA A 292 -16.06 20.05 -0.66
C ALA A 292 -16.40 19.06 0.46
N PRO A 293 -17.60 18.45 0.41
CA PRO A 293 -17.93 17.30 1.25
C PRO A 293 -16.83 16.23 1.19
N LEU A 294 -16.50 15.62 2.32
CA LEU A 294 -15.36 14.70 2.42
C LEU A 294 -15.47 13.51 1.45
N LEU A 295 -16.68 13.00 1.19
CA LEU A 295 -16.87 11.91 0.21
C LEU A 295 -16.54 12.35 -1.22
N GLU A 296 -16.92 13.57 -1.60
CA GLU A 296 -16.60 14.15 -2.91
C GLU A 296 -15.11 14.45 -3.03
N TYR A 297 -14.46 14.88 -1.94
CA TYR A 297 -13.01 15.03 -1.86
C TYR A 297 -12.30 13.69 -2.06
N ILE A 298 -12.67 12.65 -1.31
CA ILE A 298 -12.10 11.30 -1.42
C ILE A 298 -12.30 10.75 -2.84
N ALA A 299 -13.49 10.88 -3.42
CA ALA A 299 -13.80 10.37 -4.76
C ALA A 299 -12.93 11.01 -5.84
N HIS A 300 -12.76 12.34 -5.77
CA HIS A 300 -11.91 13.06 -6.72
C HIS A 300 -10.42 12.73 -6.56
N GLN A 301 -9.92 12.72 -5.33
CA GLN A 301 -8.54 12.31 -5.04
C GLN A 301 -8.27 10.87 -5.51
N SER A 302 -9.22 9.96 -5.28
CA SER A 302 -9.14 8.58 -5.73
C SER A 302 -9.08 8.46 -7.26
N LYS A 303 -9.86 9.27 -7.99
CA LYS A 303 -9.84 9.33 -9.46
C LYS A 303 -8.46 9.77 -9.98
N ILE A 304 -7.84 10.76 -9.35
CA ILE A 304 -6.49 11.23 -9.69
C ILE A 304 -5.46 10.12 -9.46
N LEU A 305 -5.50 9.48 -8.30
CA LEU A 305 -4.60 8.39 -7.93
C LEU A 305 -4.73 7.19 -8.87
N GLN A 306 -5.95 6.80 -9.23
CA GLN A 306 -6.18 5.74 -10.22
C GLN A 306 -5.61 6.10 -11.60
N LYS A 307 -5.72 7.36 -12.04
CA LYS A 307 -5.12 7.83 -13.30
C LYS A 307 -3.59 7.78 -13.27
N LEU A 308 -2.97 8.17 -12.15
CA LEU A 308 -1.53 8.02 -11.94
C LEU A 308 -1.12 6.55 -12.06
N TYR A 309 -1.77 5.66 -11.31
CA TYR A 309 -1.46 4.22 -11.32
C TYR A 309 -1.92 3.48 -12.58
N ARG A 310 -2.77 4.05 -13.43
CA ARG A 310 -3.00 3.53 -14.79
C ARG A 310 -1.83 3.82 -15.72
N ASN A 311 -1.06 4.86 -15.41
CA ASN A 311 0.05 5.31 -16.22
C ASN A 311 1.39 5.29 -15.46
N TYR A 312 1.57 4.35 -14.53
CA TYR A 312 2.85 4.18 -13.83
C TYR A 312 3.96 3.75 -14.80
N ASN A 313 5.20 4.12 -14.48
CA ASN A 313 6.35 3.83 -15.32
C ASN A 313 6.84 2.39 -15.14
N THR A 314 6.99 1.68 -16.24
CA THR A 314 7.53 0.30 -16.31
C THR A 314 9.02 0.27 -16.66
N GLY A 315 9.71 1.41 -16.56
CA GLY A 315 11.13 1.55 -16.96
C GLY A 315 11.35 1.90 -18.43
N THR A 316 10.29 2.31 -19.14
CA THR A 316 10.38 2.78 -20.53
C THR A 316 10.01 4.25 -20.64
N GLY A 317 10.76 4.99 -21.45
CA GLY A 317 10.60 6.43 -21.65
C GLY A 317 11.58 7.27 -20.85
N THR A 318 11.36 8.59 -20.88
CA THR A 318 12.28 9.60 -20.34
C THR A 318 11.54 10.72 -19.62
N THR A 319 12.27 11.50 -18.84
CA THR A 319 11.79 12.77 -18.25
C THR A 319 11.91 13.91 -19.27
N SER A 320 11.10 14.98 -19.11
CA SER A 320 10.99 16.08 -20.09
C SER A 320 12.23 16.92 -20.28
N ARG A 321 13.06 17.06 -19.23
CA ARG A 321 14.14 18.05 -19.14
C ARG A 321 15.52 17.44 -19.31
N THR A 322 15.80 16.37 -18.59
CA THR A 322 17.12 15.72 -18.60
C THR A 322 17.20 14.60 -19.64
N TRP A 323 16.06 14.20 -20.20
CA TRP A 323 15.94 13.01 -21.06
C TRP A 323 16.51 11.76 -20.39
N GLU A 324 16.55 11.75 -19.06
CA GLU A 324 17.00 10.62 -18.27
C GLU A 324 15.96 9.51 -18.37
N SER A 325 16.44 8.27 -18.51
CA SER A 325 15.57 7.11 -18.52
C SER A 325 14.82 7.00 -17.20
N VAL A 326 13.50 6.83 -17.29
CA VAL A 326 12.69 6.59 -16.10
C VAL A 326 12.98 5.19 -15.55
N ARG A 327 12.83 5.03 -14.23
CA ARG A 327 13.02 3.73 -13.57
C ARG A 327 11.70 2.95 -13.54
N ASN A 328 11.80 1.62 -13.47
CA ASN A 328 10.64 0.75 -13.33
C ASN A 328 10.08 0.83 -11.91
N MET A 329 8.83 1.28 -11.74
CA MET A 329 8.16 1.32 -10.44
C MET A 329 7.87 -0.07 -9.85
N CYS A 330 7.92 -1.13 -10.65
CA CYS A 330 7.77 -2.51 -10.17
C CYS A 330 9.08 -3.11 -9.65
N SER A 331 10.22 -2.43 -9.83
CA SER A 331 11.55 -2.96 -9.49
C SER A 331 11.69 -3.48 -8.05
N GLY A 332 11.05 -2.83 -7.07
CA GLY A 332 11.08 -3.33 -5.68
C GLY A 332 10.35 -4.66 -5.50
N ILE A 333 9.20 -4.83 -6.16
CA ILE A 333 8.43 -6.09 -6.15
C ILE A 333 9.21 -7.16 -6.92
N ASP A 334 9.68 -6.83 -8.12
CA ASP A 334 10.40 -7.75 -9.01
C ASP A 334 11.70 -8.24 -8.38
N ALA A 335 12.46 -7.36 -7.72
CA ALA A 335 13.72 -7.72 -7.09
C ALA A 335 13.57 -8.68 -5.89
N ILE A 336 12.45 -8.59 -5.16
CA ILE A 336 12.22 -9.43 -3.99
C ILE A 336 11.56 -10.76 -4.38
N PHE A 337 10.63 -10.73 -5.33
CA PHE A 337 9.73 -11.85 -5.60
C PHE A 337 9.89 -12.49 -6.98
N GLY A 338 10.61 -11.85 -7.91
CA GLY A 338 10.84 -12.37 -9.26
C GLY A 338 9.54 -12.72 -9.98
N GLU A 339 9.48 -13.94 -10.51
CA GLU A 339 8.32 -14.45 -11.26
C GLU A 339 7.03 -14.57 -10.43
N ASP A 340 7.12 -14.63 -9.10
CA ASP A 340 5.99 -14.75 -8.18
C ASP A 340 5.37 -13.39 -7.77
N SER A 341 5.87 -12.28 -8.34
CA SER A 341 5.45 -10.91 -8.02
C SER A 341 3.94 -10.67 -8.06
N ASN A 342 3.24 -11.31 -9.00
CA ASN A 342 1.79 -11.17 -9.18
C ASN A 342 0.93 -11.94 -8.17
N LYS A 343 1.53 -12.87 -7.41
CA LYS A 343 0.82 -13.81 -6.52
C LYS A 343 1.25 -13.68 -5.07
N VAL A 344 2.38 -13.08 -4.78
CA VAL A 344 2.89 -13.04 -3.41
C VAL A 344 1.98 -12.26 -2.45
N VAL A 345 1.83 -12.79 -1.24
CA VAL A 345 1.19 -12.12 -0.10
C VAL A 345 2.28 -11.57 0.80
N TYR A 346 2.24 -10.29 1.14
CA TYR A 346 3.27 -9.65 1.97
C TYR A 346 2.74 -8.41 2.69
N SER A 347 3.48 -7.99 3.71
CA SER A 347 3.23 -6.74 4.44
C SER A 347 4.36 -5.75 4.21
N VAL A 348 4.06 -4.45 4.26
CA VAL A 348 5.06 -3.37 4.17
C VAL A 348 4.95 -2.46 5.39
N LEU A 349 6.10 -2.20 6.01
CA LEU A 349 6.31 -1.25 7.09
C LEU A 349 6.99 0.00 6.52
N HIS A 350 6.43 1.18 6.76
CA HIS A 350 7.08 2.44 6.42
C HIS A 350 7.62 3.15 7.65
N SER A 351 8.89 2.88 7.96
CA SER A 351 9.58 3.47 9.10
C SER A 351 10.16 4.82 8.70
N ARG A 352 9.58 5.91 9.20
CA ARG A 352 10.08 7.27 9.00
C ARG A 352 10.21 7.96 10.36
N SER A 353 11.42 8.43 10.68
CA SER A 353 11.71 9.03 12.00
C SER A 353 11.38 10.52 12.08
N LEU A 354 11.15 11.18 10.93
CA LEU A 354 10.73 12.58 10.82
C LEU A 354 11.64 13.53 11.61
N GLU A 355 12.96 13.37 11.46
CA GLU A 355 13.96 14.25 12.09
C GLU A 355 13.91 14.24 13.63
N GLY A 356 13.51 13.10 14.23
CA GLY A 356 13.52 12.89 15.68
C GLY A 356 12.45 13.68 16.41
N GLN A 357 12.84 14.70 17.18
CA GLN A 357 11.92 15.41 18.09
C GLN A 357 10.81 16.17 17.35
N SER A 358 11.07 16.62 16.12
CA SER A 358 10.05 17.23 15.26
C SER A 358 8.95 16.22 14.92
N GLY A 359 9.33 14.99 14.57
CA GLY A 359 8.42 13.87 14.36
C GLY A 359 7.56 13.55 15.56
N VAL A 360 8.18 13.47 16.75
CA VAL A 360 7.45 13.22 18.01
C VAL A 360 6.42 14.31 18.28
N LYS A 361 6.79 15.59 18.12
CA LYS A 361 5.85 16.72 18.31
C LYS A 361 4.70 16.67 17.31
N LEU A 362 4.97 16.31 16.05
CA LEU A 362 3.93 16.18 15.02
C LEU A 362 2.98 15.03 15.38
N MET A 363 3.49 13.86 15.77
CA MET A 363 2.67 12.73 16.21
C MET A 363 1.85 13.04 17.47
N GLN A 364 2.38 13.79 18.44
CA GLN A 364 1.62 14.23 19.60
C GLN A 364 0.42 15.10 19.22
N ARG A 365 0.57 16.00 18.24
CA ARG A 365 -0.56 16.79 17.72
C ARG A 365 -1.59 15.91 17.02
N MET A 366 -1.13 14.95 16.21
CA MET A 366 -2.03 14.00 15.53
C MET A 366 -2.75 13.06 16.53
N SER A 367 -2.08 12.70 17.61
CA SER A 367 -2.66 11.92 18.71
C SER A 367 -3.84 12.66 19.35
N GLN A 368 -3.73 13.98 19.53
CA GLN A 368 -4.83 14.79 20.08
C GLN A 368 -6.07 14.82 19.17
N SER A 369 -5.90 14.79 17.85
CA SER A 369 -7.01 14.86 16.90
C SER A 369 -7.59 13.50 16.51
N SER A 370 -6.77 12.46 16.45
CA SER A 370 -7.16 11.12 16.00
C SER A 370 -7.26 10.08 17.11
N GLY A 371 -6.82 10.41 18.33
CA GLY A 371 -6.68 9.48 19.45
C GLY A 371 -5.55 8.48 19.32
N CYS A 372 -4.76 8.50 18.23
CA CYS A 372 -3.70 7.50 18.01
C CYS A 372 -2.58 7.61 19.06
N HIS A 373 -1.78 6.55 19.21
CA HIS A 373 -0.65 6.53 20.13
C HIS A 373 0.44 7.53 19.69
N PRO A 374 0.98 8.37 20.58
CA PRO A 374 1.83 9.50 20.23
C PRO A 374 3.21 9.13 19.65
N THR A 375 3.66 7.87 19.78
CA THR A 375 4.97 7.45 19.25
C THR A 375 4.97 6.08 18.57
N ALA A 376 3.89 5.30 18.63
CA ALA A 376 3.96 3.88 18.26
C ALA A 376 4.33 3.66 16.79
N ALA A 377 3.82 4.52 15.91
CA ALA A 377 4.12 4.47 14.49
C ALA A 377 5.51 5.05 14.12
N LEU A 378 6.15 5.80 15.03
CA LEU A 378 7.55 6.22 14.89
C LEU A 378 8.50 5.10 15.34
N ASP A 379 8.19 4.49 16.48
CA ASP A 379 9.05 3.50 17.12
C ASP A 379 8.94 2.12 16.47
N MET A 380 7.79 1.82 15.88
CA MET A 380 7.48 0.55 15.20
C MET A 380 7.89 -0.68 16.02
N GLU A 381 7.60 -0.67 17.32
CA GLU A 381 7.93 -1.77 18.22
C GLU A 381 7.32 -3.11 17.73
N PRO A 382 8.00 -4.26 17.93
CA PRO A 382 7.50 -5.56 17.51
C PRO A 382 6.08 -5.85 17.98
N GLU A 383 5.74 -5.46 19.20
CA GLU A 383 4.40 -5.65 19.79
C GLU A 383 3.32 -4.89 19.02
N TYR A 384 3.61 -3.66 18.56
CA TYR A 384 2.72 -2.86 17.75
C TYR A 384 2.45 -3.54 16.39
N ILE A 385 3.50 -4.01 15.72
CA ILE A 385 3.39 -4.71 14.43
C ILE A 385 2.68 -6.06 14.58
N LYS A 386 3.04 -6.85 15.58
CA LYS A 386 2.39 -8.15 15.87
C LYS A 386 0.91 -7.99 16.16
N ALA A 387 0.52 -6.95 16.89
CA ALA A 387 -0.88 -6.65 17.16
C ALA A 387 -1.67 -6.25 15.90
N ILE A 388 -1.01 -5.99 14.77
CA ILE A 388 -1.63 -5.79 13.45
C ILE A 388 -1.60 -7.11 12.66
N LEU A 389 -0.42 -7.71 12.52
CA LEU A 389 -0.20 -8.81 11.58
C LEU A 389 -0.70 -10.16 12.11
N ARG A 390 -0.62 -10.42 13.41
CA ARG A 390 -1.02 -11.71 14.01
C ARG A 390 -2.51 -12.03 13.78
N PRO A 391 -3.48 -11.15 14.08
CA PRO A 391 -4.89 -11.46 13.86
C PRO A 391 -5.25 -11.67 12.38
N LEU A 392 -4.46 -11.11 11.47
CA LEU A 392 -4.62 -11.29 10.02
C LEU A 392 -3.94 -12.55 9.49
N GLY A 393 -3.20 -13.28 10.35
CA GLY A 393 -2.36 -14.40 9.94
C GLY A 393 -1.18 -13.97 9.05
N MET A 394 -0.75 -12.71 9.13
CA MET A 394 0.26 -12.12 8.24
C MET A 394 1.71 -12.30 8.72
N LEU A 395 1.92 -12.73 9.98
CA LEU A 395 3.26 -12.98 10.55
C LEU A 395 4.03 -14.16 9.91
N LYS A 396 3.40 -14.95 9.05
CA LYS A 396 4.02 -16.08 8.34
C LYS A 396 4.43 -15.75 6.90
N PHE A 397 4.20 -14.51 6.45
CA PHE A 397 4.53 -14.03 5.12
C PHE A 397 5.62 -12.95 5.19
N PRO A 398 6.31 -12.68 4.06
CA PRO A 398 7.33 -11.64 4.01
C PRO A 398 6.84 -10.29 4.58
N ILE A 399 7.67 -9.69 5.43
CA ILE A 399 7.48 -8.36 6.00
C ILE A 399 8.59 -7.48 5.45
N LEU A 400 8.24 -6.49 4.65
CA LEU A 400 9.20 -5.60 4.01
C LEU A 400 9.28 -4.28 4.76
N VAL A 401 10.47 -3.71 4.87
CA VAL A 401 10.65 -2.37 5.46
C VAL A 401 11.12 -1.40 4.38
N ILE A 402 10.38 -0.30 4.23
CA ILE A 402 10.83 0.90 3.53
C ILE A 402 11.18 1.96 4.59
N THR A 403 12.34 2.59 4.43
CA THR A 403 12.91 3.49 5.45
C THR A 403 13.60 4.68 4.79
N ASP A 404 13.62 5.81 5.50
CA ASP A 404 14.43 6.98 5.15
C ASP A 404 15.90 6.84 5.58
N GLY A 405 16.26 5.73 6.23
CA GLY A 405 17.61 5.46 6.72
C GLY A 405 18.00 6.26 7.96
N GLN A 406 17.08 6.99 8.60
CA GLN A 406 17.40 7.84 9.74
C GLN A 406 17.40 7.09 11.07
N ASN A 407 16.63 6.00 11.19
CA ASN A 407 16.52 5.21 12.43
C ASN A 407 16.75 3.72 12.17
N PHE A 408 18.01 3.29 12.28
CA PHE A 408 18.39 1.89 12.13
C PHE A 408 18.02 1.03 13.35
N ASP A 409 17.72 1.63 14.50
CA ASP A 409 17.35 0.88 15.70
C ASP A 409 16.01 0.17 15.54
N VAL A 410 15.08 0.74 14.76
CA VAL A 410 13.84 0.06 14.35
C VAL A 410 14.18 -1.25 13.64
N ILE A 411 15.01 -1.19 12.60
CA ILE A 411 15.37 -2.38 11.81
C ILE A 411 16.09 -3.41 12.68
N ARG A 412 17.06 -2.98 13.49
CA ARG A 412 17.82 -3.88 14.39
C ARG A 412 16.88 -4.63 15.32
N ARG A 413 15.90 -3.94 15.90
CA ARG A 413 14.92 -4.53 16.82
C ARG A 413 14.00 -5.53 16.12
N LEU A 414 13.53 -5.20 14.91
CA LEU A 414 12.68 -6.09 14.12
C LEU A 414 13.42 -7.34 13.65
N VAL A 415 14.69 -7.22 13.28
CA VAL A 415 15.55 -8.37 12.92
C VAL A 415 15.74 -9.31 14.11
N ASN A 416 15.88 -8.76 15.32
CA ASN A 416 16.11 -9.53 16.53
C ASN A 416 14.83 -10.11 17.16
N ASP A 417 13.65 -9.78 16.64
CA ASP A 417 12.39 -10.33 17.12
C ASP A 417 12.14 -11.74 16.58
N GLU A 418 11.79 -12.69 17.45
CA GLU A 418 11.66 -14.11 17.10
C GLU A 418 10.57 -14.42 16.07
N GLU A 419 9.51 -13.62 15.98
CA GLU A 419 8.40 -13.84 15.03
C GLU A 419 8.54 -12.99 13.77
N ILE A 420 8.99 -11.73 13.89
CA ILE A 420 9.12 -10.80 12.76
C ILE A 420 10.42 -11.05 11.99
N GLY A 421 11.53 -11.21 12.70
CA GLY A 421 12.88 -11.32 12.13
C GLY A 421 13.00 -12.37 11.01
N PRO A 422 12.49 -13.61 11.18
CA PRO A 422 12.55 -14.63 10.14
C PRO A 422 11.84 -14.24 8.83
N GLN A 423 10.78 -13.42 8.91
CA GLN A 423 10.02 -12.95 7.76
C GLN A 423 10.47 -11.59 7.22
N LEU A 424 11.32 -10.89 7.96
CA LEU A 424 11.79 -9.57 7.57
C LEU A 424 12.64 -9.67 6.30
N ARG A 425 12.39 -8.80 5.33
CA ARG A 425 13.21 -8.63 4.13
C ARG A 425 13.44 -7.14 3.88
N LEU A 426 14.63 -6.81 3.39
CA LEU A 426 14.98 -5.47 2.96
C LEU A 426 15.00 -5.43 1.43
N VAL A 427 14.54 -4.32 0.86
CA VAL A 427 14.67 -4.09 -0.58
C VAL A 427 16.15 -3.96 -0.92
N PRO A 428 16.67 -4.69 -1.94
CA PRO A 428 18.07 -4.55 -2.35
C PRO A 428 18.42 -3.11 -2.74
N GLY A 429 19.64 -2.67 -2.41
CA GLY A 429 20.10 -1.29 -2.61
C GLY A 429 20.03 -0.78 -4.06
N ASN A 430 20.16 -1.67 -5.04
CA ASN A 430 20.04 -1.36 -6.47
C ASN A 430 18.57 -1.31 -6.96
N ALA A 431 17.66 -1.92 -6.23
CA ALA A 431 16.23 -1.97 -6.54
C ALA A 431 15.42 -0.92 -5.77
N THR A 432 15.89 -0.48 -4.60
CA THR A 432 15.27 0.61 -3.84
C THR A 432 15.41 1.93 -4.58
N TRP A 433 14.28 2.60 -4.70
CA TRP A 433 14.13 4.00 -5.07
C TRP A 433 12.70 4.40 -4.78
N LEU A 434 12.46 5.69 -4.66
CA LEU A 434 11.18 6.19 -4.16
C LEU A 434 9.95 5.65 -4.89
N GLY A 435 9.91 5.67 -6.24
CA GLY A 435 8.77 5.16 -6.99
C GLY A 435 8.59 3.64 -6.86
N GLY A 436 9.69 2.90 -6.75
CA GLY A 436 9.69 1.46 -6.49
C GLY A 436 9.13 1.12 -5.12
N ASP A 437 9.62 1.82 -4.09
CA ASP A 437 9.24 1.59 -2.69
C ASP A 437 7.79 2.01 -2.41
N VAL A 438 7.34 3.11 -3.02
CA VAL A 438 5.93 3.53 -2.95
C VAL A 438 5.02 2.49 -3.59
N THR A 439 5.37 1.98 -4.77
CA THR A 439 4.56 0.95 -5.45
C THR A 439 4.54 -0.36 -4.68
N LEU A 440 5.69 -0.76 -4.13
CA LEU A 440 5.80 -1.91 -3.23
C LEU A 440 4.86 -1.76 -2.02
N ALA A 441 4.82 -0.58 -1.39
CA ALA A 441 3.92 -0.31 -0.28
C ALA A 441 2.44 -0.29 -0.68
N VAL A 442 2.13 0.35 -1.80
CA VAL A 442 0.76 0.45 -2.31
C VAL A 442 0.20 -0.92 -2.70
N MET A 443 1.00 -1.80 -3.29
CA MET A 443 0.55 -3.12 -3.76
C MET A 443 0.63 -4.24 -2.70
N SER A 444 1.01 -3.91 -1.46
CA SER A 444 1.08 -4.85 -0.34
C SER A 444 -0.31 -5.32 0.14
N ASN A 445 -0.38 -6.47 0.82
CA ASN A 445 -1.64 -6.93 1.42
C ASN A 445 -1.96 -6.18 2.71
N VAL A 446 -0.93 -5.82 3.48
CA VAL A 446 -1.03 -5.01 4.69
C VAL A 446 0.04 -3.92 4.66
N PHE A 447 -0.39 -2.68 4.87
CA PHE A 447 0.52 -1.55 5.00
C PHE A 447 0.46 -0.99 6.43
N ILE A 448 1.61 -0.78 7.04
CA ILE A 448 1.75 -0.16 8.36
C ILE A 448 2.57 1.11 8.18
N GLY A 449 1.94 2.25 8.38
CA GLY A 449 2.51 3.57 8.09
C GLY A 449 2.60 4.47 9.31
N ASN A 450 3.36 5.56 9.15
CA ASN A 450 3.41 6.65 10.10
C ASN A 450 2.44 7.76 9.65
N PRO A 451 1.38 8.09 10.42
CA PRO A 451 0.39 9.08 10.01
C PRO A 451 0.99 10.49 9.86
N ALA A 452 2.09 10.78 10.56
CA ALA A 452 2.81 12.06 10.44
C ALA A 452 3.69 12.16 9.17
N SER A 453 3.83 11.08 8.40
CA SER A 453 4.57 11.08 7.15
C SER A 453 3.65 11.33 5.97
N THR A 454 3.86 12.42 5.24
CA THR A 454 3.13 12.74 4.00
C THR A 454 3.21 11.63 2.97
N LEU A 455 4.35 10.92 2.89
CA LEU A 455 4.51 9.77 2.00
C LEU A 455 3.67 8.57 2.46
N SER A 456 3.56 8.30 3.77
CA SER A 456 2.59 7.31 4.27
C SER A 456 1.16 7.72 3.96
N GLY A 457 0.84 9.01 4.09
CA GLY A 457 -0.45 9.56 3.71
C GLY A 457 -0.76 9.26 2.24
N PHE A 458 0.17 9.60 1.33
CA PHE A 458 0.05 9.29 -0.10
C PHE A 458 -0.12 7.78 -0.37
N ILE A 459 0.64 6.91 0.29
CA ILE A 459 0.51 5.45 0.16
C ILE A 459 -0.88 4.99 0.61
N THR A 460 -1.36 5.42 1.78
CA THR A 460 -2.69 5.06 2.30
C THR A 460 -3.80 5.57 1.37
N LYS A 461 -3.71 6.81 0.88
CA LYS A 461 -4.64 7.37 -0.10
C LYS A 461 -4.68 6.55 -1.38
N SER A 462 -3.49 6.19 -1.90
CA SER A 462 -3.33 5.37 -3.11
C SER A 462 -3.91 3.97 -2.93
N ARG A 463 -3.64 3.33 -1.78
CA ARG A 463 -4.21 2.03 -1.45
C ARG A 463 -5.73 2.07 -1.44
N LEU A 464 -6.32 3.07 -0.77
CA LEU A 464 -7.77 3.26 -0.75
C LEU A 464 -8.32 3.48 -2.17
N ALA A 465 -7.67 4.35 -2.95
CA ALA A 465 -8.06 4.62 -4.34
C ALA A 465 -8.01 3.36 -5.22
N LEU A 466 -7.13 2.41 -4.90
CA LEU A 466 -7.01 1.12 -5.55
C LEU A 466 -7.88 0.00 -4.91
N GLY A 467 -8.77 0.37 -3.99
CA GLY A 467 -9.69 -0.53 -3.29
C GLY A 467 -9.01 -1.47 -2.29
N PHE A 468 -7.74 -1.23 -1.96
CA PHE A 468 -7.05 -1.98 -0.91
C PHE A 468 -7.49 -1.48 0.47
N GLY A 469 -7.67 -2.41 1.41
CA GLY A 469 -7.88 -2.09 2.83
C GLY A 469 -6.60 -2.32 3.64
N HIS A 470 -6.76 -2.48 4.96
CA HIS A 470 -5.68 -2.87 5.87
C HIS A 470 -4.49 -1.90 5.84
N SER A 471 -4.78 -0.60 5.81
CA SER A 471 -3.78 0.45 5.94
C SER A 471 -3.77 0.97 7.38
N TYR A 472 -2.81 0.52 8.18
CA TYR A 472 -2.75 0.83 9.60
C TYR A 472 -1.82 2.01 9.87
N SER A 473 -2.42 3.19 10.06
CA SER A 473 -1.70 4.43 10.44
C SER A 473 -2.20 5.02 11.76
N PHE A 474 -3.44 4.71 12.18
CA PHE A 474 -4.08 5.30 13.35
C PHE A 474 -4.49 4.23 14.36
N ARG A 475 -3.61 3.91 15.32
CA ARG A 475 -3.92 2.97 16.40
C ARG A 475 -3.55 3.54 17.75
N ALA A 476 -4.32 3.18 18.77
CA ALA A 476 -4.05 3.46 20.18
C ALA A 476 -3.90 2.16 20.95
N LYS A 477 -3.27 2.27 22.13
CA LYS A 477 -3.20 1.19 23.10
C LYS A 477 -4.11 1.55 24.28
N ASN A 478 -5.24 0.84 24.40
CA ASN A 478 -6.21 1.02 25.47
C ASN A 478 -6.21 -0.25 26.32
N ASP A 479 -6.00 -0.12 27.64
CA ASP A 479 -5.95 -1.26 28.57
C ASP A 479 -4.97 -2.38 28.15
N GLY A 480 -3.88 -1.98 27.50
CA GLY A 480 -2.86 -2.90 26.99
C GLY A 480 -3.15 -3.49 25.61
N GLU A 481 -4.36 -3.33 25.08
CA GLU A 481 -4.77 -3.82 23.77
C GLU A 481 -4.67 -2.74 22.69
N TRP A 482 -4.20 -3.13 21.51
CA TRP A 482 -4.11 -2.22 20.37
C TRP A 482 -5.41 -2.22 19.58
N ALA A 483 -5.98 -1.03 19.37
CA ALA A 483 -7.19 -0.83 18.58
C ALA A 483 -6.98 0.27 17.54
N ASN A 484 -7.68 0.17 16.41
CA ASN A 484 -7.73 1.27 15.44
C ASN A 484 -8.55 2.41 16.04
N THR A 485 -8.03 3.63 16.00
CA THR A 485 -8.80 4.82 16.43
C THR A 485 -9.55 5.45 15.29
N CYS A 486 -9.13 5.16 14.06
CA CYS A 486 -9.88 5.49 12.87
C CYS A 486 -9.62 4.50 11.72
N GLY A 487 -10.52 4.50 10.75
CA GLY A 487 -10.40 3.82 9.47
C GLY A 487 -9.46 4.47 8.45
N ASP A 488 -9.27 3.77 7.33
CA ASP A 488 -8.37 4.16 6.22
C ASP A 488 -8.74 5.52 5.62
N THR A 489 -10.00 5.95 5.72
CA THR A 489 -10.45 7.27 5.21
C THR A 489 -9.98 8.45 6.04
N CYS A 490 -9.48 8.25 7.27
CA CYS A 490 -8.98 9.35 8.11
C CYS A 490 -7.76 10.06 7.54
N VAL A 491 -7.06 9.43 6.59
CA VAL A 491 -5.98 10.10 5.84
C VAL A 491 -6.48 11.28 5.00
N TYR A 492 -7.80 11.40 4.79
CA TYR A 492 -8.45 12.53 4.11
C TYR A 492 -9.15 13.49 5.06
N ASP A 493 -9.20 13.19 6.36
CA ASP A 493 -9.91 14.03 7.32
C ASP A 493 -9.02 15.20 7.75
N ARG A 494 -9.40 16.41 7.34
CA ARG A 494 -8.70 17.65 7.69
C ARG A 494 -8.55 17.87 9.20
N LYS A 495 -9.49 17.38 10.02
CA LYS A 495 -9.38 17.53 11.49
C LYS A 495 -8.22 16.69 12.04
N ILE A 496 -7.88 15.60 11.36
CA ILE A 496 -6.84 14.66 11.78
C ILE A 496 -5.51 14.95 11.10
N MET A 497 -5.52 15.07 9.78
CA MET A 497 -4.32 15.22 8.97
C MET A 497 -3.89 16.68 8.78
N GLY A 498 -4.74 17.64 9.13
CA GLY A 498 -4.49 19.06 8.88
C GLY A 498 -4.23 19.31 7.39
N SER A 499 -3.13 20.00 7.08
CA SER A 499 -2.68 20.25 5.70
C SER A 499 -2.23 19.00 4.92
N MET A 500 -2.16 17.81 5.54
CA MET A 500 -1.80 16.58 4.82
C MET A 500 -3.02 15.82 4.26
N SER A 501 -4.24 16.28 4.58
CA SER A 501 -5.52 15.61 4.30
C SER A 501 -5.85 15.51 2.84
#